data_AF-A0AAU3AV58-F1
#
_entry.id   AF-A0AAU3AV58-F1
#
_cell.length_a   1.000
_cell.length_b   1.000
_cell.length_c   1.000
_cell.angle_alpha   90.00
_cell.angle_beta   90.00
_cell.angle_gamma   90.00
#
_symmetry.space_group_name_H-M   'P 1'
#
loop_
_entity.id
_entity.type
_entity.pdbx_description
1 polymer ?
#
loop_
_entity_poly.entity_id
_entity_poly.type
_entity_poly.pdbx_seq_one_letter_code
_entity_poly.pdbx_strand_id
1 'polypeptide(L)'
;MASHRRPTQSGLSQSTRVTVLSAAAATAAAAFAAPASADPGDTGKDRVDRLFAQAEEATEQYNKADERADQLREQVKQTQDSVARGQERINRMRGVLGAIAGAQYRAGGLDPSLALLLSEDPDTYLDKAAALDRIGERQSADLRELQQEQRRIGQQRTEATRKLAELERSRVEVARHKRTVESKLAQARRVLLALPTSERAAFDRASRGGRGELPDLSGAVPSSGRAAAAVAAARQAVGRPYIWGANGPSGFDCSGLMQWSYAHAGVGLPRTSQAQRYAGHRVSLSEAQPGDLVAYRSDASHIGMYVGNGQVIHAPYPGAPVRYDPVGMMPISSITRV
;
A
#
# COMPACT_ATOMS: atom_id res chain seq x y z
N MET A 1 -20.46 -5.82 58.95
CA MET A 1 -19.99 -6.26 60.28
C MET A 1 -19.52 -7.71 60.17
N ALA A 2 -18.31 -7.97 60.70
CA ALA A 2 -17.64 -9.26 61.01
C ALA A 2 -17.56 -10.34 59.90
N SER A 3 -16.39 -10.66 59.31
CA SER A 3 -15.15 -11.28 59.85
C SER A 3 -15.32 -12.74 60.28
N HIS A 4 -14.57 -13.66 59.66
CA HIS A 4 -13.66 -14.66 60.27
C HIS A 4 -13.03 -15.51 59.13
N ARG A 5 -11.74 -15.28 58.78
CA ARG A 5 -10.48 -15.93 59.22
C ARG A 5 -10.23 -17.37 58.73
N ARG A 6 -9.09 -17.55 58.04
CA ARG A 6 -8.39 -18.80 57.63
C ARG A 6 -7.77 -19.56 58.83
N PRO A 7 -7.28 -20.82 58.64
CA PRO A 7 -5.84 -21.09 58.35
C PRO A 7 -5.59 -22.21 57.28
N THR A 8 -4.66 -22.07 56.31
CA THR A 8 -3.28 -22.66 56.15
C THR A 8 -3.15 -24.18 56.42
N GLN A 9 -2.66 -25.04 55.51
CA GLN A 9 -1.24 -25.22 55.07
C GLN A 9 -1.19 -26.13 53.80
N SER A 10 -0.40 -25.78 52.78
CA SER A 10 0.96 -26.27 52.40
C SER A 10 0.97 -27.45 51.41
N GLY A 11 1.52 -27.21 50.23
CA GLY A 11 1.83 -28.24 49.23
C GLY A 11 2.79 -27.65 48.20
N LEU A 12 4.08 -27.83 48.45
CA LEU A 12 5.18 -27.50 47.56
C LEU A 12 5.10 -28.36 46.29
N SER A 13 5.12 -27.75 45.10
CA SER A 13 5.70 -28.40 43.93
C SER A 13 6.53 -27.39 43.14
N GLN A 14 7.83 -27.61 43.21
CA GLN A 14 8.87 -26.91 42.46
C GLN A 14 8.60 -27.05 40.96
N SER A 15 8.53 -25.93 40.24
CA SER A 15 8.67 -25.90 38.79
C SER A 15 10.04 -25.33 38.46
N THR A 16 10.87 -26.27 37.99
CA THR A 16 12.25 -26.14 37.53
C THR A 16 12.42 -24.99 36.53
N ARG A 17 13.11 -23.92 36.95
CA ARG A 17 13.71 -22.96 36.02
C ARG A 17 14.97 -23.59 35.44
N VAL A 18 14.92 -23.95 34.16
CA VAL A 18 16.10 -24.35 33.39
C VAL A 18 16.90 -23.09 33.07
N THR A 19 17.87 -22.79 33.91
CA THR A 19 18.92 -21.80 33.64
C THR A 19 20.01 -22.51 32.85
N VAL A 20 20.06 -22.28 31.54
CA VAL A 20 21.20 -22.73 30.72
C VAL A 20 22.33 -21.73 30.93
N LEU A 21 23.25 -22.05 31.84
CA LEU A 21 24.59 -21.50 31.85
C LEU A 21 25.42 -22.31 30.84
N SER A 22 25.73 -21.70 29.71
CA SER A 22 26.80 -22.17 28.83
C SER A 22 27.94 -21.17 28.89
N ALA A 23 28.95 -21.54 29.67
CA ALA A 23 30.27 -20.94 29.62
C ALA A 23 30.91 -21.28 28.27
N ALA A 24 31.32 -20.25 27.52
CA ALA A 24 32.17 -20.42 26.34
C ALA A 24 33.29 -19.38 26.39
N ALA A 25 34.48 -19.93 26.64
CA ALA A 25 35.83 -19.43 26.47
C ALA A 25 36.02 -18.04 25.83
N ALA A 26 36.72 -17.18 26.56
CA ALA A 26 37.49 -16.08 26.02
C ALA A 26 38.70 -16.63 25.24
N THR A 27 38.71 -16.47 23.92
CA THR A 27 39.89 -16.66 23.08
C THR A 27 39.94 -15.60 21.97
N ALA A 28 41.02 -14.81 22.01
CA ALA A 28 41.63 -14.04 20.94
C ALA A 28 40.73 -13.17 20.03
N ALA A 29 40.72 -11.87 20.35
CA ALA A 29 40.52 -10.83 19.35
C ALA A 29 41.68 -10.85 18.33
N ALA A 30 41.58 -11.70 17.32
CA ALA A 30 42.32 -11.53 16.07
C ALA A 30 41.52 -10.56 15.20
N ALA A 31 42.03 -9.36 15.05
CA ALA A 31 41.56 -8.37 14.09
C ALA A 31 41.72 -8.95 12.67
N PHE A 32 40.70 -9.64 12.17
CA PHE A 32 40.50 -9.77 10.74
C PHE A 32 39.94 -8.45 10.22
N ALA A 33 40.83 -7.46 10.08
CA ALA A 33 40.66 -6.48 9.02
C ALA A 33 40.77 -7.26 7.71
N ALA A 34 39.66 -7.84 7.27
CA ALA A 34 39.54 -8.22 5.87
C ALA A 34 39.84 -6.94 5.08
N PRO A 35 40.83 -6.93 4.17
CA PRO A 35 40.93 -5.83 3.25
C PRO A 35 39.58 -5.80 2.54
N ALA A 36 38.85 -4.69 2.71
CA ALA A 36 37.78 -4.38 1.80
C ALA A 36 38.49 -4.28 0.45
N SER A 37 38.42 -5.34 -0.35
CA SER A 37 38.86 -5.32 -1.74
C SER A 37 38.05 -4.23 -2.42
N ALA A 38 38.64 -3.04 -2.48
CA ALA A 38 38.27 -2.04 -3.45
C ALA A 38 38.56 -2.69 -4.79
N ASP A 39 37.52 -2.92 -5.57
CA ASP A 39 37.64 -3.30 -6.97
C ASP A 39 38.55 -2.26 -7.65
N PRO A 40 39.70 -2.64 -8.22
CA PRO A 40 40.69 -1.70 -8.72
C PRO A 40 40.14 -1.01 -9.97
N GLY A 41 39.44 0.11 -9.76
CA GLY A 41 38.78 0.89 -10.81
C GLY A 41 37.58 1.70 -10.33
N ASP A 42 37.07 1.42 -9.13
CA ASP A 42 35.88 2.07 -8.58
C ASP A 42 36.22 3.42 -7.94
N THR A 43 35.84 4.53 -8.57
CA THR A 43 36.02 5.84 -7.93
C THR A 43 35.04 6.00 -6.76
N GLY A 44 35.37 6.87 -5.80
CA GLY A 44 34.43 7.15 -4.71
C GLY A 44 33.11 7.75 -5.20
N LYS A 45 33.11 8.43 -6.36
CA LYS A 45 31.91 8.89 -7.07
C LYS A 45 31.05 7.71 -7.56
N ASP A 46 31.65 6.73 -8.22
CA ASP A 46 30.92 5.54 -8.72
C ASP A 46 30.26 4.77 -7.57
N ARG A 47 30.92 4.74 -6.41
CA ARG A 47 30.34 4.18 -5.19
C ARG A 47 29.13 4.98 -4.67
N VAL A 48 29.17 6.31 -4.71
CA VAL A 48 28.02 7.16 -4.34
C VAL A 48 26.86 6.93 -5.30
N ASP A 49 27.12 6.93 -6.60
CA ASP A 49 26.09 6.76 -7.64
C ASP A 49 25.40 5.39 -7.51
N ARG A 50 26.16 4.31 -7.27
CA ARG A 50 25.56 2.99 -7.00
C ARG A 50 24.76 2.93 -5.70
N LEU A 51 25.21 3.59 -4.63
CA LEU A 51 24.47 3.63 -3.37
C LEU A 51 23.14 4.39 -3.54
N PHE A 52 23.12 5.46 -4.35
CA PHE A 52 21.87 6.13 -4.71
C PHE A 52 20.97 5.25 -5.57
N ALA A 53 21.51 4.55 -6.58
CA ALA A 53 20.73 3.62 -7.38
C ALA A 53 20.09 2.50 -6.52
N GLN A 54 20.86 1.92 -5.58
CA GLN A 54 20.33 0.91 -4.64
C GLN A 54 19.32 1.49 -3.65
N ALA A 55 19.52 2.73 -3.20
CA ALA A 55 18.54 3.41 -2.34
C ALA A 55 17.24 3.68 -3.08
N GLU A 56 17.31 3.96 -4.38
CA GLU A 56 16.17 4.21 -5.22
C GLU A 56 15.39 2.93 -5.54
N GLU A 57 16.07 1.84 -5.87
CA GLU A 57 15.42 0.51 -5.97
C GLU A 57 14.69 0.15 -4.67
N ALA A 58 15.34 0.34 -3.52
CA ALA A 58 14.71 0.11 -2.22
C ALA A 58 13.53 1.07 -1.94
N THR A 59 13.59 2.30 -2.46
CA THR A 59 12.51 3.28 -2.37
C THR A 59 11.28 2.81 -3.13
N GLU A 60 11.45 2.27 -4.32
CA GLU A 60 10.33 1.76 -5.09
C GLU A 60 9.67 0.53 -4.45
N GLN A 61 10.47 -0.35 -3.83
CA GLN A 61 9.91 -1.46 -3.05
C GLN A 61 9.18 -0.97 -1.78
N TYR A 62 9.71 0.06 -1.12
CA TYR A 62 9.03 0.74 -0.02
C TYR A 62 7.68 1.31 -0.47
N ASN A 63 7.67 2.11 -1.54
CA ASN A 63 6.48 2.75 -2.08
C ASN A 63 5.40 1.72 -2.48
N LYS A 64 5.82 0.60 -3.10
CA LYS A 64 4.93 -0.51 -3.43
C LYS A 64 4.28 -1.15 -2.20
N ALA A 65 5.07 -1.42 -1.17
CA ALA A 65 4.58 -2.03 0.06
C ALA A 65 3.67 -1.07 0.85
N ASP A 66 3.95 0.22 0.80
CA ASP A 66 3.19 1.28 1.48
C ASP A 66 1.83 1.50 0.82
N GLU A 67 1.80 1.62 -0.53
CA GLU A 67 0.55 1.69 -1.29
C GLU A 67 -0.34 0.47 -1.06
N ARG A 68 0.26 -0.74 -1.04
CA ARG A 68 -0.47 -1.97 -0.68
C ARG A 68 -1.02 -1.92 0.74
N ALA A 69 -0.25 -1.41 1.70
CA ALA A 69 -0.69 -1.30 3.09
C ALA A 69 -1.87 -0.31 3.23
N ASP A 70 -1.86 0.80 2.50
CA ASP A 70 -2.96 1.77 2.52
C ASP A 70 -4.22 1.21 1.85
N GLN A 71 -4.09 0.52 0.71
CA GLN A 71 -5.22 -0.17 0.07
C GLN A 71 -5.83 -1.24 0.99
N LEU A 72 -4.99 -2.08 1.62
CA LEU A 72 -5.46 -3.10 2.55
C LEU A 72 -6.13 -2.49 3.79
N ARG A 73 -5.63 -1.35 4.30
CA ARG A 73 -6.25 -0.64 5.42
C ARG A 73 -7.67 -0.19 5.08
N GLU A 74 -7.88 0.41 3.91
CA GLU A 74 -9.20 0.84 3.47
C GLU A 74 -10.14 -0.35 3.23
N GLN A 75 -9.64 -1.41 2.60
CA GLN A 75 -10.44 -2.64 2.42
C GLN A 75 -10.83 -3.29 3.74
N VAL A 76 -9.94 -3.34 4.73
CA VAL A 76 -10.24 -3.84 6.08
C VAL A 76 -11.36 -3.01 6.70
N LYS A 77 -11.27 -1.68 6.64
CA LYS A 77 -12.29 -0.76 7.16
C LYS A 77 -13.65 -1.02 6.50
N GLN A 78 -13.70 -1.09 5.17
CA GLN A 78 -14.94 -1.36 4.43
C GLN A 78 -15.55 -2.72 4.78
N THR A 79 -14.72 -3.76 4.95
CA THR A 79 -15.20 -5.09 5.36
C THR A 79 -15.70 -5.06 6.81
N GLN A 80 -15.02 -4.37 7.73
CA GLN A 80 -15.48 -4.19 9.12
C GLN A 80 -16.83 -3.48 9.19
N ASP A 81 -17.00 -2.39 8.44
CA ASP A 81 -18.27 -1.65 8.36
C ASP A 81 -19.40 -2.53 7.80
N SER A 82 -19.09 -3.38 6.82
CA SER A 82 -20.05 -4.32 6.24
C SER A 82 -20.45 -5.41 7.24
N VAL A 83 -19.51 -5.93 8.03
CA VAL A 83 -19.78 -6.88 9.12
C VAL A 83 -20.64 -6.23 10.19
N ALA A 84 -20.40 -4.97 10.56
CA ALA A 84 -21.22 -4.27 11.55
C ALA A 84 -22.69 -4.14 11.07
N ARG A 85 -22.89 -3.63 9.84
CA ARG A 85 -24.24 -3.50 9.25
C ARG A 85 -24.96 -4.85 9.09
N GLY A 86 -24.23 -5.89 8.67
CA GLY A 86 -24.78 -7.25 8.58
C GLY A 86 -25.23 -7.77 9.94
N GLN A 87 -24.48 -7.48 11.00
CA GLN A 87 -24.79 -7.97 12.35
C GLN A 87 -26.04 -7.29 12.90
N GLU A 88 -26.20 -6.00 12.65
CA GLU A 88 -27.44 -5.29 12.97
C GLU A 88 -28.65 -5.86 12.22
N ARG A 89 -28.50 -6.18 10.94
CA ARG A 89 -29.58 -6.82 10.16
C ARG A 89 -29.97 -8.17 10.77
N ILE A 90 -28.99 -9.01 11.10
CA ILE A 90 -29.20 -10.29 11.81
C ILE A 90 -29.95 -10.08 13.13
N ASN A 91 -29.55 -9.08 13.92
CA ASN A 91 -30.20 -8.81 15.20
C ASN A 91 -31.65 -8.36 15.01
N ARG A 92 -31.94 -7.51 14.01
CA ARG A 92 -33.32 -7.11 13.66
C ARG A 92 -34.17 -8.31 13.24
N MET A 93 -33.67 -9.14 12.32
CA MET A 93 -34.38 -10.35 11.86
C MET A 93 -34.64 -11.32 13.03
N ARG A 94 -33.66 -11.54 13.91
CA ARG A 94 -33.83 -12.36 15.13
C ARG A 94 -34.87 -11.78 16.06
N GLY A 95 -34.94 -10.46 16.21
CA GLY A 95 -35.97 -9.79 17.02
C GLY A 95 -37.38 -10.02 16.48
N VAL A 96 -37.58 -9.84 15.16
CA VAL A 96 -38.88 -10.07 14.50
C VAL A 96 -39.30 -11.54 14.61
N LEU A 97 -38.42 -12.47 14.22
CA LEU A 97 -38.69 -13.90 14.28
C LEU A 97 -38.94 -14.38 15.72
N GLY A 98 -38.20 -13.86 16.70
CA GLY A 98 -38.37 -14.18 18.11
C GLY A 98 -39.71 -13.70 18.68
N ALA A 99 -40.19 -12.52 18.28
CA ALA A 99 -41.49 -12.00 18.69
C ALA A 99 -42.63 -12.88 18.16
N ILE A 100 -42.53 -13.33 16.91
CA ILE A 100 -43.50 -14.23 16.27
C ILE A 100 -43.51 -15.61 16.95
N ALA A 101 -42.33 -16.21 17.15
CA ALA A 101 -42.21 -17.50 17.84
C ALA A 101 -42.77 -17.43 19.26
N GLY A 102 -42.52 -16.33 19.98
CA GLY A 102 -43.08 -16.10 21.31
C GLY A 102 -44.61 -15.96 21.32
N ALA A 103 -45.19 -15.34 20.29
CA ALA A 103 -46.64 -15.25 20.14
C ALA A 103 -47.27 -16.63 19.86
N GLN A 104 -46.69 -17.42 18.97
CA GLN A 104 -47.13 -18.79 18.67
C GLN A 104 -47.05 -19.69 19.91
N TYR A 105 -45.96 -19.60 20.68
CA TYR A 105 -45.80 -20.37 21.91
C TYR A 105 -46.88 -20.04 22.95
N ARG A 106 -47.20 -18.75 23.15
CA ARG A 106 -48.24 -18.31 24.09
C ARG A 106 -49.65 -18.69 23.65
N ALA A 107 -49.92 -18.70 22.35
CA ALA A 107 -51.24 -19.02 21.82
C ALA A 107 -51.64 -20.47 22.13
N GLY A 108 -50.68 -21.39 22.24
CA GLY A 108 -50.94 -22.81 22.49
C GLY A 108 -51.59 -23.47 21.27
N GLY A 109 -50.95 -24.48 20.68
CA GLY A 109 -51.46 -25.11 19.47
C GLY A 109 -52.63 -26.06 19.75
N LEU A 110 -53.84 -25.72 19.30
CA LEU A 110 -54.86 -26.70 18.95
C LEU A 110 -54.57 -27.24 17.54
N ASP A 111 -54.75 -28.54 17.34
CA ASP A 111 -54.57 -29.17 16.03
C ASP A 111 -55.52 -28.51 14.99
N PRO A 112 -55.02 -28.09 13.81
CA PRO A 112 -55.82 -27.35 12.83
C PRO A 112 -57.07 -28.09 12.38
N SER A 113 -57.01 -29.42 12.25
CA SER A 113 -58.16 -30.27 11.92
C SER A 113 -59.20 -30.25 13.04
N LEU A 114 -58.76 -30.30 14.29
CA LEU A 114 -59.64 -30.17 15.45
C LEU A 114 -60.28 -28.77 15.52
N ALA A 115 -59.50 -27.72 15.22
CA ALA A 115 -59.97 -26.34 15.22
C ALA A 115 -61.00 -26.06 14.11
N LEU A 116 -60.88 -26.69 12.94
CA LEU A 116 -61.88 -26.61 11.88
C LEU A 116 -63.15 -27.37 12.26
N LEU A 117 -63.01 -28.57 12.84
CA LEU A 117 -64.14 -29.42 13.25
C LEU A 117 -64.98 -28.82 14.40
N LEU A 118 -64.34 -27.99 15.23
CA LEU A 118 -64.97 -27.26 16.34
C LEU A 118 -65.40 -25.83 15.95
N SER A 119 -65.22 -25.41 14.69
CA SER A 119 -65.58 -24.06 14.22
C SER A 119 -67.08 -23.94 13.94
N GLU A 120 -67.73 -22.95 14.53
CA GLU A 120 -69.16 -22.65 14.26
C GLU A 120 -69.38 -22.02 12.87
N ASP A 121 -68.33 -21.42 12.29
CA ASP A 121 -68.32 -20.79 10.96
C ASP A 121 -67.08 -21.27 10.17
N PRO A 122 -67.26 -22.22 9.24
CA PRO A 122 -66.16 -22.76 8.44
C PRO A 122 -65.53 -21.74 7.48
N ASP A 123 -66.30 -20.80 6.91
CA ASP A 123 -65.79 -19.83 5.94
C ASP A 123 -64.84 -18.84 6.63
N THR A 124 -65.25 -18.32 7.80
CA THR A 124 -64.40 -17.46 8.64
C THR A 124 -63.12 -18.18 9.09
N TYR A 125 -63.16 -19.50 9.30
CA TYR A 125 -61.95 -20.28 9.60
C TYR A 125 -61.02 -20.35 8.40
N LEU A 126 -61.53 -20.64 7.20
CA LEU A 126 -60.72 -20.77 5.97
C LEU A 126 -60.03 -19.45 5.60
N ASP A 127 -60.70 -18.31 5.78
CA ASP A 127 -60.08 -16.99 5.60
C ASP A 127 -58.91 -16.75 6.56
N LYS A 128 -59.08 -17.14 7.84
CA LYS A 128 -58.00 -17.10 8.83
C LYS A 128 -56.86 -18.05 8.48
N ALA A 129 -57.17 -19.25 7.99
CA ALA A 129 -56.18 -20.24 7.56
C ALA A 129 -55.35 -19.71 6.37
N ALA A 130 -55.99 -19.12 5.36
CA ALA A 130 -55.30 -18.49 4.22
C ALA A 130 -54.42 -17.29 4.63
N ALA A 131 -54.81 -16.55 5.67
CA ALA A 131 -53.99 -15.48 6.24
C ALA A 131 -52.76 -16.05 7.00
N LEU A 132 -52.95 -17.12 7.78
CA LEU A 132 -51.87 -17.81 8.48
C LEU A 132 -50.87 -18.47 7.53
N ASP A 133 -51.33 -19.02 6.42
CA ASP A 133 -50.47 -19.64 5.40
C ASP A 133 -49.53 -18.61 4.76
N ARG A 134 -50.08 -17.44 4.37
CA ARG A 134 -49.27 -16.29 3.91
C ARG A 134 -48.26 -15.81 4.95
N ILE A 135 -48.62 -15.84 6.23
CA ILE A 135 -47.69 -15.53 7.33
C ILE A 135 -46.58 -16.60 7.41
N GLY A 136 -46.92 -17.88 7.28
CA GLY A 136 -45.97 -19.00 7.27
C GLY A 136 -44.98 -18.96 6.10
N GLU A 137 -45.45 -18.61 4.90
CA GLU A 137 -44.59 -18.39 3.73
C GLU A 137 -43.59 -17.26 3.98
N ARG A 138 -44.06 -16.13 4.55
CA ARG A 138 -43.22 -15.00 4.91
C ARG A 138 -42.19 -15.36 5.97
N GLN A 139 -42.58 -16.08 7.02
CA GLN A 139 -41.66 -16.58 8.05
C GLN A 139 -40.57 -17.48 7.44
N SER A 140 -40.96 -18.36 6.52
CA SER A 140 -40.03 -19.24 5.81
C SER A 140 -39.04 -18.44 4.94
N ALA A 141 -39.50 -17.36 4.29
CA ALA A 141 -38.64 -16.45 3.55
C ALA A 141 -37.67 -15.69 4.48
N ASP A 142 -38.16 -15.14 5.59
CA ASP A 142 -37.35 -14.41 6.58
C ASP A 142 -36.28 -15.32 7.22
N LEU A 143 -36.60 -16.59 7.50
CA LEU A 143 -35.62 -17.57 7.99
C LEU A 143 -34.54 -17.88 6.94
N ARG A 144 -34.92 -18.02 5.66
CA ARG A 144 -33.96 -18.20 4.57
C ARG A 144 -33.06 -16.98 4.40
N GLU A 145 -33.60 -15.76 4.50
CA GLU A 145 -32.81 -14.52 4.47
C GLU A 145 -31.83 -14.48 5.66
N LEU A 146 -32.29 -14.78 6.87
CA LEU A 146 -31.44 -14.84 8.06
C LEU A 146 -30.28 -15.82 7.89
N GLN A 147 -30.53 -17.02 7.38
CA GLN A 147 -29.49 -18.01 7.11
C GLN A 147 -28.49 -17.52 6.05
N GLN A 148 -28.96 -16.84 5.00
CA GLN A 148 -28.09 -16.26 3.97
C GLN A 148 -27.20 -15.16 4.54
N GLU A 149 -27.76 -14.25 5.35
CA GLU A 149 -27.00 -13.18 5.98
C GLU A 149 -25.97 -13.72 6.99
N GLN A 150 -26.30 -14.77 7.75
CA GLN A 150 -25.34 -15.45 8.62
C GLN A 150 -24.15 -16.03 7.83
N ARG A 151 -24.40 -16.67 6.68
CA ARG A 151 -23.33 -17.17 5.80
C ARG A 151 -22.48 -16.03 5.24
N ARG A 152 -23.12 -14.95 4.76
CA ARG A 152 -22.43 -13.77 4.21
C ARG A 152 -21.53 -13.12 5.26
N ILE A 153 -22.02 -12.95 6.49
CA ILE A 153 -21.21 -12.37 7.57
C ILE A 153 -20.03 -13.26 7.94
N GLY A 154 -20.22 -14.59 7.92
CA GLY A 154 -19.13 -15.55 8.14
C GLY A 154 -18.01 -15.38 7.11
N GLN A 155 -18.38 -15.31 5.83
CA GLN A 155 -17.44 -15.08 4.74
C GLN A 155 -16.71 -13.73 4.89
N GLN A 156 -17.43 -12.65 5.19
CA GLN A 156 -16.85 -11.32 5.39
C GLN A 156 -15.88 -11.28 6.58
N ARG A 157 -16.18 -11.98 7.68
CA ARG A 157 -15.25 -12.08 8.82
C ARG A 157 -13.96 -12.82 8.44
N THR A 158 -14.07 -13.94 7.71
CA THR A 158 -12.89 -14.66 7.20
C THR A 158 -12.06 -13.78 6.26
N GLU A 159 -12.71 -13.03 5.38
CA GLU A 159 -12.02 -12.09 4.47
C GLU A 159 -11.32 -10.96 5.24
N ALA A 160 -11.97 -10.38 6.25
CA ALA A 160 -11.40 -9.36 7.11
C ALA A 160 -10.13 -9.87 7.81
N THR A 161 -10.18 -11.07 8.40
CA THR A 161 -9.02 -11.69 9.06
C THR A 161 -7.87 -11.91 8.07
N ARG A 162 -8.16 -12.38 6.85
CA ARG A 162 -7.13 -12.55 5.80
C ARG A 162 -6.49 -11.21 5.42
N LYS A 163 -7.29 -10.18 5.15
CA LYS A 163 -6.80 -8.85 4.79
C LYS A 163 -6.00 -8.19 5.92
N LEU A 164 -6.39 -8.40 7.18
CA LEU A 164 -5.63 -7.95 8.34
C LEU A 164 -4.24 -8.60 8.40
N ALA A 165 -4.16 -9.93 8.21
CA ALA A 165 -2.87 -10.62 8.17
C ALA A 165 -1.99 -10.14 7.00
N GLU A 166 -2.57 -9.86 5.84
CA GLU A 166 -1.85 -9.26 4.72
C GLU A 166 -1.37 -7.84 5.01
N LEU A 167 -2.18 -7.03 5.69
CA LEU A 167 -1.83 -5.67 6.09
C LEU A 167 -0.65 -5.68 7.06
N GLU A 168 -0.65 -6.57 8.04
CA GLU A 168 0.44 -6.74 8.99
C GLU A 168 1.74 -7.13 8.28
N ARG A 169 1.69 -8.08 7.35
CA ARG A 169 2.84 -8.42 6.51
C ARG A 169 3.33 -7.21 5.72
N SER A 170 2.44 -6.49 5.04
CA SER A 170 2.80 -5.30 4.25
C SER A 170 3.49 -4.23 5.12
N ARG A 171 3.00 -4.01 6.36
CA ARG A 171 3.63 -3.07 7.32
C ARG A 171 5.04 -3.50 7.72
N VAL A 172 5.28 -4.79 7.92
CA VAL A 172 6.63 -5.31 8.20
C VAL A 172 7.56 -5.08 7.00
N GLU A 173 7.07 -5.31 5.78
CA GLU A 173 7.84 -5.05 4.55
C GLU A 173 8.18 -3.56 4.40
N VAL A 174 7.21 -2.66 4.62
CA VAL A 174 7.41 -1.19 4.64
C VAL A 174 8.53 -0.82 5.62
N ALA A 175 8.47 -1.32 6.86
CA ALA A 175 9.49 -1.05 7.87
C ALA A 175 10.87 -1.61 7.50
N ARG A 176 10.93 -2.74 6.79
CA ARG A 176 12.18 -3.33 6.29
C ARG A 176 12.78 -2.48 5.17
N HIS A 177 11.99 -2.16 4.15
CA HIS A 177 12.47 -1.36 3.01
C HIS A 177 12.89 0.04 3.44
N LYS A 178 12.15 0.67 4.38
CA LYS A 178 12.54 1.94 5.00
C LYS A 178 13.96 1.88 5.59
N ARG A 179 14.24 0.87 6.42
CA ARG A 179 15.58 0.67 7.01
C ARG A 179 16.66 0.49 5.95
N THR A 180 16.36 -0.22 4.87
CA THR A 180 17.29 -0.39 3.74
C THR A 180 17.59 0.96 3.06
N VAL A 181 16.55 1.75 2.75
CA VAL A 181 16.72 3.08 2.15
C VAL A 181 17.58 3.96 3.06
N GLU A 182 17.20 4.10 4.33
CA GLU A 182 17.93 4.93 5.30
C GLU A 182 19.40 4.50 5.42
N SER A 183 19.67 3.19 5.46
CA SER A 183 21.03 2.64 5.51
C SER A 183 21.84 2.97 4.25
N LYS A 184 21.26 2.82 3.05
CA LYS A 184 21.95 3.11 1.79
C LYS A 184 22.23 4.61 1.63
N LEU A 185 21.27 5.47 2.01
CA LEU A 185 21.45 6.92 2.01
C LEU A 185 22.51 7.36 3.03
N ALA A 186 22.53 6.77 4.23
CA ALA A 186 23.56 7.06 5.22
C ALA A 186 24.95 6.60 4.76
N GLN A 187 25.04 5.47 4.04
CA GLN A 187 26.29 5.04 3.40
C GLN A 187 26.72 6.01 2.30
N ALA A 188 25.81 6.42 1.41
CA ALA A 188 26.11 7.37 0.33
C ALA A 188 26.65 8.68 0.89
N ARG A 189 26.01 9.23 1.93
CA ARG A 189 26.46 10.45 2.62
C ARG A 189 27.86 10.30 3.22
N ARG A 190 28.16 9.16 3.86
CA ARG A 190 29.50 8.91 4.42
C ARG A 190 30.57 8.87 3.34
N VAL A 191 30.31 8.19 2.23
CA VAL A 191 31.25 8.14 1.10
C VAL A 191 31.43 9.54 0.50
N LEU A 192 30.33 10.26 0.26
CA LEU A 192 30.36 11.62 -0.28
C LEU A 192 31.19 12.57 0.61
N LEU A 193 31.02 12.51 1.93
CA LEU A 193 31.81 13.34 2.86
C LEU A 193 33.30 12.96 2.91
N ALA A 194 33.63 11.69 2.62
CA ALA A 194 35.02 11.22 2.57
C ALA A 194 35.75 11.57 1.27
N LEU A 195 35.03 11.97 0.20
CA LEU A 195 35.64 12.38 -1.07
C LEU A 195 36.49 13.65 -0.92
N PRO A 196 37.54 13.85 -1.75
CA PRO A 196 38.26 15.12 -1.82
C PRO A 196 37.35 16.32 -2.08
N THR A 197 37.71 17.51 -1.56
CA THR A 197 36.90 18.73 -1.71
C THR A 197 36.59 19.08 -3.17
N SER A 198 37.55 18.88 -4.08
CA SER A 198 37.38 19.09 -5.52
C SER A 198 36.32 18.17 -6.13
N GLU A 199 36.32 16.89 -5.74
CA GLU A 199 35.34 15.90 -6.19
C GLU A 199 33.95 16.17 -5.61
N ARG A 200 33.85 16.54 -4.33
CA ARG A 200 32.57 16.96 -3.73
C ARG A 200 32.01 18.20 -4.43
N ALA A 201 32.84 19.20 -4.71
CA ALA A 201 32.42 20.40 -5.44
C ALA A 201 32.02 20.07 -6.90
N ALA A 202 32.64 19.09 -7.53
CA ALA A 202 32.21 18.59 -8.83
C ALA A 202 30.86 17.86 -8.74
N PHE A 203 30.66 17.03 -7.72
CA PHE A 203 29.39 16.35 -7.45
C PHE A 203 28.24 17.34 -7.18
N ASP A 204 28.48 18.36 -6.36
CA ASP A 204 27.49 19.41 -6.07
C ASP A 204 27.15 20.25 -7.30
N ARG A 205 28.15 20.56 -8.14
CA ARG A 205 27.91 21.25 -9.42
C ARG A 205 27.09 20.41 -10.38
N ALA A 206 27.41 19.12 -10.52
CA ALA A 206 26.63 18.18 -11.34
C ALA A 206 25.21 18.01 -10.79
N SER A 207 25.05 17.96 -9.46
CA SER A 207 23.75 17.88 -8.79
C SER A 207 22.87 19.11 -9.09
N ARG A 208 23.49 20.27 -9.30
CA ARG A 208 22.86 21.55 -9.65
C ARG A 208 22.75 21.77 -11.17
N GLY A 209 23.19 20.82 -11.99
CA GLY A 209 22.97 20.84 -13.44
C GLY A 209 21.49 21.12 -13.72
N GLY A 210 21.19 22.03 -14.64
CA GLY A 210 19.83 22.55 -14.88
C GLY A 210 19.53 23.92 -14.28
N ARG A 211 20.45 24.54 -13.52
CA ARG A 211 20.40 25.99 -13.19
C ARG A 211 21.06 26.89 -14.23
N GLY A 212 21.93 26.36 -15.07
CA GLY A 212 22.60 27.09 -16.15
C GLY A 212 21.97 26.70 -17.48
N GLU A 213 21.20 27.65 -18.04
CA GLU A 213 20.51 27.58 -19.34
C GLU A 213 19.43 26.47 -19.44
N LEU A 214 18.16 26.90 -19.58
CA LEU A 214 17.07 25.96 -19.87
C LEU A 214 17.35 25.34 -21.25
N PRO A 215 17.18 24.02 -21.42
CA PRO A 215 17.36 23.42 -22.73
C PRO A 215 16.39 24.05 -23.73
N ASP A 216 16.85 24.26 -24.96
CA ASP A 216 15.95 24.66 -26.04
C ASP A 216 15.01 23.49 -26.36
N LEU A 217 13.72 23.69 -26.10
CA LEU A 217 12.66 22.72 -26.37
C LEU A 217 11.78 23.20 -27.53
N SER A 218 12.27 24.14 -28.35
CA SER A 218 11.60 24.61 -29.56
C SER A 218 11.31 23.43 -30.51
N GLY A 219 10.15 23.48 -31.16
CA GLY A 219 9.69 22.43 -32.08
C GLY A 219 9.18 21.14 -31.41
N ALA A 220 9.33 20.97 -30.10
CA ALA A 220 8.84 19.81 -29.38
C ALA A 220 7.33 19.92 -29.10
N VAL A 221 6.51 19.20 -29.88
CA VAL A 221 5.05 19.20 -29.74
C VAL A 221 4.61 18.03 -28.85
N PRO A 222 3.92 18.28 -27.72
CA PRO A 222 3.36 17.21 -26.88
C PRO A 222 2.38 16.32 -27.65
N SER A 223 2.34 15.04 -27.29
CA SER A 223 1.50 14.02 -27.96
C SER A 223 -0.01 14.27 -27.83
N SER A 224 -0.43 15.00 -26.80
CA SER A 224 -1.82 15.35 -26.51
C SER A 224 -1.93 16.58 -25.60
N GLY A 225 -3.13 17.12 -25.44
CA GLY A 225 -3.39 18.18 -24.45
C GLY A 225 -3.10 17.75 -23.01
N ARG A 226 -3.30 16.46 -22.70
CA ARG A 226 -2.93 15.89 -21.39
C ARG A 226 -1.41 15.85 -21.20
N ALA A 227 -0.68 15.39 -22.22
CA ALA A 227 0.78 15.41 -22.21
C ALA A 227 1.33 16.84 -22.07
N ALA A 228 0.73 17.81 -22.74
CA ALA A 228 1.09 19.22 -22.62
C ALA A 228 0.91 19.75 -21.17
N ALA A 229 -0.24 19.44 -20.54
CA ALA A 229 -0.50 19.81 -19.15
C ALA A 229 0.48 19.13 -18.17
N ALA A 230 0.78 17.85 -18.38
CA ALA A 230 1.74 17.11 -17.55
C ALA A 230 3.16 17.68 -17.67
N VAL A 231 3.62 17.99 -18.89
CA VAL A 231 4.92 18.65 -19.11
C VAL A 231 4.95 20.03 -18.46
N ALA A 232 3.89 20.83 -18.58
CA ALA A 232 3.81 22.13 -17.92
C ALA A 232 3.91 22.03 -16.39
N ALA A 233 3.23 21.04 -15.79
CA ALA A 233 3.35 20.76 -14.37
C ALA A 233 4.78 20.35 -13.99
N ALA A 234 5.39 19.40 -14.71
CA ALA A 234 6.76 18.96 -14.46
C ALA A 234 7.77 20.12 -14.53
N ARG A 235 7.60 21.05 -15.48
CA ARG A 235 8.41 22.27 -15.59
C ARG A 235 8.29 23.18 -14.37
N GLN A 236 7.09 23.35 -13.81
CA GLN A 236 6.88 24.13 -12.57
C GLN A 236 7.53 23.47 -11.34
N ALA A 237 7.81 22.17 -11.40
CA ALA A 237 8.48 21.47 -10.32
C ALA A 237 10.01 21.61 -10.35
N VAL A 238 10.60 22.04 -11.47
CA VAL A 238 12.06 22.23 -11.60
C VAL A 238 12.58 23.13 -10.49
N GLY A 239 13.68 22.71 -9.86
CA GLY A 239 14.28 23.37 -8.70
C GLY A 239 13.74 22.92 -7.35
N ARG A 240 12.59 22.24 -7.27
CA ARG A 240 12.09 21.69 -6.01
C ARG A 240 12.96 20.53 -5.52
N PRO A 241 13.14 20.35 -4.21
CA PRO A 241 14.04 19.33 -3.68
C PRO A 241 13.53 17.92 -3.93
N TYR A 242 14.44 16.97 -4.10
CA TYR A 242 14.11 15.56 -3.94
C TYR A 242 13.74 15.29 -2.48
N ILE A 243 12.58 14.68 -2.25
CA ILE A 243 12.15 14.19 -0.95
C ILE A 243 11.69 12.74 -1.12
N TRP A 244 12.38 11.83 -0.42
CA TRP A 244 12.09 10.40 -0.44
C TRP A 244 10.61 10.14 -0.08
N GLY A 245 9.90 9.41 -0.95
CA GLY A 245 8.50 9.06 -0.75
C GLY A 245 7.49 10.16 -1.07
N ALA A 246 7.94 11.36 -1.48
CA ALA A 246 7.05 12.51 -1.67
C ALA A 246 6.43 12.60 -3.07
N ASN A 247 5.18 13.08 -3.11
CA ASN A 247 4.39 13.28 -4.35
C ASN A 247 3.99 14.77 -4.54
N GLY A 248 4.78 15.71 -4.00
CA GLY A 248 4.56 17.15 -4.15
C GLY A 248 3.59 17.80 -3.16
N PRO A 249 3.38 19.12 -3.29
CA PRO A 249 4.08 20.01 -4.20
C PRO A 249 5.43 20.52 -3.64
N SER A 250 5.75 20.33 -2.37
CA SER A 250 6.97 20.90 -1.76
C SER A 250 8.28 20.16 -2.11
N GLY A 251 8.18 18.95 -2.64
CA GLY A 251 9.30 18.12 -3.11
C GLY A 251 8.80 16.78 -3.63
N PHE A 252 9.68 16.03 -4.28
CA PHE A 252 9.28 14.83 -5.04
C PHE A 252 10.33 13.72 -4.95
N ASP A 253 9.89 12.46 -5.09
CA ASP A 253 10.74 11.42 -5.67
C ASP A 253 10.44 11.24 -7.17
N CYS A 254 11.18 10.36 -7.86
CA CYS A 254 11.11 10.24 -9.31
C CYS A 254 9.70 9.88 -9.81
N SER A 255 9.10 8.83 -9.27
CA SER A 255 7.75 8.37 -9.60
C SER A 255 6.65 9.29 -9.05
N GLY A 256 6.87 9.92 -7.90
CA GLY A 256 5.98 10.92 -7.32
C GLY A 256 5.86 12.19 -8.16
N LEU A 257 6.94 12.63 -8.80
CA LEU A 257 6.91 13.74 -9.76
C LEU A 257 6.05 13.41 -10.98
N MET A 258 6.17 12.19 -11.54
CA MET A 258 5.37 11.76 -12.68
C MET A 258 3.89 11.70 -12.31
N GLN A 259 3.57 11.06 -11.18
CA GLN A 259 2.21 10.95 -10.68
C GLN A 259 1.57 12.32 -10.47
N TRP A 260 2.28 13.24 -9.83
CA TRP A 260 1.79 14.60 -9.60
C TRP A 260 1.59 15.37 -10.92
N SER A 261 2.52 15.26 -11.86
CA SER A 261 2.45 15.95 -13.14
C SER A 261 1.24 15.49 -13.97
N TYR A 262 1.01 14.18 -14.05
CA TYR A 262 -0.14 13.64 -14.77
C TYR A 262 -1.47 13.82 -14.03
N ALA A 263 -1.46 13.92 -12.70
CA ALA A 263 -2.66 14.28 -11.94
C ALA A 263 -3.18 15.68 -12.32
N HIS A 264 -2.29 16.65 -12.58
CA HIS A 264 -2.66 17.96 -13.14
C HIS A 264 -3.27 17.88 -14.55
N ALA A 265 -2.96 16.81 -15.28
CA ALA A 265 -3.57 16.50 -16.57
C ALA A 265 -4.86 15.66 -16.45
N GLY A 266 -5.34 15.39 -15.23
CA GLY A 266 -6.51 14.55 -14.97
C GLY A 266 -6.28 13.05 -15.19
N VAL A 267 -5.03 12.59 -15.17
CA VAL A 267 -4.66 11.18 -15.36
C VAL A 267 -4.02 10.63 -14.08
N GLY A 268 -4.60 9.56 -13.54
CA GLY A 268 -4.04 8.84 -12.40
C GLY A 268 -2.92 7.89 -12.84
N LEU A 269 -1.72 8.07 -12.30
CA LEU A 269 -0.62 7.12 -12.47
C LEU A 269 -0.40 6.29 -11.20
N PRO A 270 0.04 5.01 -11.32
CA PRO A 270 0.48 4.21 -10.19
C PRO A 270 1.60 4.90 -9.39
N ARG A 271 1.75 4.54 -8.11
CA ARG A 271 2.75 5.19 -7.24
C ARG A 271 4.20 4.91 -7.65
N THR A 272 4.49 3.74 -8.22
CA THR A 272 5.86 3.28 -8.45
C THR A 272 6.29 3.35 -9.90
N SER A 273 7.58 3.59 -10.15
CA SER A 273 8.14 3.64 -11.51
C SER A 273 7.96 2.33 -12.26
N GLN A 274 8.04 1.18 -11.58
CA GLN A 274 7.83 -0.14 -12.20
C GLN A 274 6.40 -0.35 -12.69
N ALA A 275 5.41 0.26 -12.04
CA ALA A 275 4.02 0.21 -12.48
C ALA A 275 3.74 1.29 -13.53
N GLN A 276 4.32 2.48 -13.38
CA GLN A 276 4.19 3.58 -14.35
C GLN A 276 4.70 3.23 -15.75
N ARG A 277 5.73 2.38 -15.88
CA ARG A 277 6.20 1.88 -17.20
C ARG A 277 5.15 1.08 -17.99
N TYR A 278 4.02 0.74 -17.36
CA TYR A 278 2.88 0.05 -17.97
C TYR A 278 1.61 0.89 -17.98
N ALA A 279 1.69 2.18 -17.63
CA ALA A 279 0.52 3.07 -17.56
C ALA A 279 -0.02 3.49 -18.93
N GLY A 280 0.62 3.07 -20.02
CA GLY A 280 0.25 3.40 -21.39
C GLY A 280 0.87 2.41 -22.39
N HIS A 281 1.07 2.84 -23.62
CA HIS A 281 1.66 2.01 -24.67
C HIS A 281 3.16 2.30 -24.87
N ARG A 282 3.91 1.28 -25.26
CA ARG A 282 5.36 1.39 -25.50
C ARG A 282 5.62 2.17 -26.80
N VAL A 283 6.62 3.04 -26.79
CA VAL A 283 7.15 3.72 -27.98
C VAL A 283 8.67 3.59 -28.03
N SER A 284 9.26 3.75 -29.22
CA SER A 284 10.71 3.83 -29.38
C SER A 284 11.24 5.22 -28.99
N LEU A 285 12.55 5.33 -28.75
CA LEU A 285 13.18 6.62 -28.47
C LEU A 285 13.07 7.59 -29.66
N SER A 286 13.12 7.09 -30.89
CA SER A 286 12.91 7.88 -32.11
C SER A 286 11.49 8.42 -32.24
N GLU A 287 10.52 7.77 -31.59
CA GLU A 287 9.12 8.21 -31.59
C GLU A 287 8.76 9.00 -30.33
N ALA A 288 9.71 9.20 -29.40
CA ALA A 288 9.44 9.84 -28.12
C ALA A 288 8.98 11.29 -28.30
N GLN A 289 7.90 11.64 -27.61
CA GLN A 289 7.26 12.96 -27.64
C GLN A 289 7.14 13.53 -26.23
N PRO A 290 7.14 14.87 -26.06
CA PRO A 290 6.97 15.49 -24.76
C PRO A 290 5.75 14.94 -24.01
N GLY A 291 5.99 14.50 -22.78
CA GLY A 291 5.02 13.82 -21.92
C GLY A 291 5.33 12.33 -21.74
N ASP A 292 5.98 11.67 -22.70
CA ASP A 292 6.27 10.24 -22.59
C ASP A 292 7.12 9.94 -21.35
N LEU A 293 6.76 8.88 -20.62
CA LEU A 293 7.47 8.42 -19.44
C LEU A 293 8.68 7.58 -19.84
N VAL A 294 9.87 7.96 -19.38
CA VAL A 294 11.12 7.24 -19.64
C VAL A 294 11.52 6.50 -18.37
N ALA A 295 11.36 5.17 -18.38
CA ALA A 295 11.80 4.31 -17.30
C ALA A 295 13.24 3.85 -17.54
N TYR A 296 14.06 3.86 -16.49
CA TYR A 296 15.49 3.61 -16.54
C TYR A 296 15.88 2.38 -15.71
N ARG A 297 17.00 1.76 -16.08
CA ARG A 297 17.57 0.53 -15.50
C ARG A 297 16.68 -0.70 -15.72
N SER A 298 17.27 -1.89 -15.71
CA SER A 298 16.55 -3.14 -16.03
C SER A 298 15.39 -3.43 -15.06
N ASP A 299 15.53 -3.00 -13.81
CA ASP A 299 14.54 -3.07 -12.74
C ASP A 299 13.47 -1.96 -12.80
N ALA A 300 13.59 -0.99 -13.72
CA ALA A 300 12.75 0.19 -13.84
C ALA A 300 12.63 0.98 -12.52
N SER A 301 13.72 1.09 -11.75
CA SER A 301 13.71 1.79 -10.47
C SER A 301 13.81 3.31 -10.56
N HIS A 302 14.00 3.89 -11.74
CA HIS A 302 13.97 5.34 -11.94
C HIS A 302 13.09 5.71 -13.12
N ILE A 303 12.46 6.88 -13.06
CA ILE A 303 11.60 7.37 -14.11
C ILE A 303 11.71 8.89 -14.28
N GLY A 304 11.63 9.35 -15.52
CA GLY A 304 11.56 10.76 -15.90
C GLY A 304 10.50 11.00 -16.97
N MET A 305 10.22 12.26 -17.26
CA MET A 305 9.32 12.67 -18.34
C MET A 305 10.14 13.22 -19.49
N TYR A 306 10.01 12.66 -20.69
CA TYR A 306 10.58 13.23 -21.89
C TYR A 306 9.94 14.58 -22.19
N VAL A 307 10.74 15.58 -22.55
CA VAL A 307 10.27 16.95 -22.79
C VAL A 307 10.68 17.51 -24.14
N GLY A 308 11.23 16.67 -25.02
CA GLY A 308 11.73 17.04 -26.34
C GLY A 308 13.24 17.16 -26.41
N ASN A 309 13.77 17.19 -27.64
CA ASN A 309 15.18 17.47 -27.95
C ASN A 309 16.19 16.64 -27.11
N GLY A 310 15.88 15.37 -26.87
CA GLY A 310 16.77 14.48 -26.11
C GLY A 310 16.86 14.81 -24.63
N GLN A 311 15.88 15.51 -24.05
CA GLN A 311 15.86 15.91 -22.64
C GLN A 311 14.73 15.26 -21.86
N VAL A 312 14.97 15.03 -20.57
CA VAL A 312 13.96 14.61 -19.59
C VAL A 312 13.91 15.55 -18.41
N ILE A 313 12.75 15.67 -17.76
CA ILE A 313 12.61 16.23 -16.41
C ILE A 313 12.44 15.06 -15.43
N HIS A 314 13.19 15.08 -14.33
CA HIS A 314 13.12 14.03 -13.31
C HIS A 314 13.52 14.56 -11.91
N ALA A 315 13.23 13.75 -10.88
CA ALA A 315 13.74 13.95 -9.53
C ALA A 315 14.85 12.91 -9.25
N PRO A 316 16.14 13.27 -9.33
CA PRO A 316 17.26 12.32 -9.43
C PRO A 316 17.52 11.49 -8.17
N TYR A 317 17.78 12.14 -7.03
CA TYR A 317 18.14 11.49 -5.76
C TYR A 317 18.16 12.50 -4.60
N PRO A 318 18.18 12.05 -3.33
CA PRO A 318 18.27 12.94 -2.17
C PRO A 318 19.45 13.91 -2.22
N GLY A 319 19.17 15.21 -2.11
CA GLY A 319 20.16 16.28 -2.15
C GLY A 319 20.26 17.00 -3.50
N ALA A 320 19.67 16.45 -4.56
CA ALA A 320 19.51 17.12 -5.84
C ALA A 320 18.07 17.61 -6.04
N PRO A 321 17.86 18.74 -6.74
CA PRO A 321 16.53 19.22 -7.10
C PRO A 321 15.99 18.48 -8.34
N VAL A 322 14.70 18.63 -8.59
CA VAL A 322 14.09 18.35 -9.90
C VAL A 322 14.80 19.18 -10.95
N ARG A 323 15.22 18.55 -12.05
CA ARG A 323 16.02 19.21 -13.09
C ARG A 323 15.81 18.57 -14.46
N TYR A 324 16.43 19.19 -15.45
CA TYR A 324 16.61 18.60 -16.77
C TYR A 324 17.90 17.77 -16.80
N ASP A 325 17.86 16.63 -17.48
CA ASP A 325 19.05 15.84 -17.82
C ASP A 325 18.86 15.23 -19.23
N PRO A 326 19.96 14.85 -19.92
CA PRO A 326 19.87 14.13 -21.19
C PRO A 326 19.10 12.82 -21.05
N VAL A 327 18.25 12.50 -22.02
CA VAL A 327 17.44 11.28 -22.01
C VAL A 327 18.28 10.00 -21.91
N GLY A 328 19.53 10.03 -22.40
CA GLY A 328 20.50 8.94 -22.31
C GLY A 328 21.35 8.91 -21.03
N MET A 329 21.00 9.67 -19.98
CA MET A 329 21.77 9.74 -18.73
C MET A 329 21.95 8.40 -18.00
N MET A 330 21.04 7.45 -18.24
CA MET A 330 21.05 6.10 -17.68
C MET A 330 20.52 5.12 -18.75
N PRO A 331 20.80 3.81 -18.65
CA PRO A 331 20.24 2.82 -19.57
C PRO A 331 18.71 2.86 -19.57
N ILE A 332 18.11 3.12 -20.74
CA ILE A 332 16.66 3.17 -20.90
C ILE A 332 16.10 1.74 -20.88
N SER A 333 15.09 1.51 -20.03
CA SER A 333 14.34 0.26 -19.94
C SER A 333 13.16 0.26 -20.91
N SER A 334 12.40 1.36 -20.90
CA SER A 334 11.23 1.55 -21.76
C SER A 334 10.81 3.00 -21.82
N ILE A 335 10.15 3.38 -22.91
CA ILE A 335 9.47 4.67 -23.05
C ILE A 335 7.99 4.38 -23.25
N THR A 336 7.14 5.04 -22.46
CA THR A 336 5.71 4.76 -22.39
C THR A 336 4.92 6.04 -22.63
N ARG A 337 4.05 6.02 -23.62
CA ARG A 337 3.11 7.10 -23.91
C ARG A 337 1.79 6.85 -23.19
N VAL A 338 1.42 7.81 -22.34
CA VAL A 338 0.20 7.82 -21.50
C VAL A 338 -0.95 8.44 -22.27
#